data_AF-A0AA40SEY3-F1
#
_entry.id   AF-A0AA40SEY3-F1
#
_cell.length_a   1.000
_cell.length_b   1.000
_cell.length_c   1.000
_cell.angle_alpha   90.00
_cell.angle_beta   90.00
_cell.angle_gamma   90.00
#
_symmetry.space_group_name_H-M   'P 1'
#
loop_
_entity.id
_entity.type
_entity.pdbx_description
1 polymer ?
#
loop_
_entity_poly.entity_id
_entity_poly.type
_entity_poly.pdbx_seq_one_letter_code
_entity_poly.pdbx_strand_id
1 'polypeptide(L)'
;MTTEGRNLRQIVATTDVHSAFDNAAPFLTHLHALRPTSLIVDCGDFFEGSGYYRLAGGTIEREILLGLYDVLAPGNHGWSHHFEPDLHRRTVCANVVHASTGDALFRRLYVADVDGRRVGVTAVIGRQAFHSIPAAQRVGHCVTDPLQALRDVILAHVHEVDSWVLLSHSGFDEDRELAAACPFLDVVFAGHCHSDQYGPVRVDDTLVVKGRELAEGYAIAAPVGRGWGAGTTSFPDRVPSVVPTELADLCSQIDGVKQQLAATLCPLGAVYRHRTLDRRSLLLDLTARLRRGLGADAVILNETALRAVTLGDSLTHGDLLSIEPFANQLVHAHVPESARSDLPGWLSHLTTQIGPLVTAPDPLPDAVTTVLTTDYLAETHLGGRTHEAGLRLDHAVQHVLTAPGTAEGGSQ
;
A
#
# COMPACT_ATOMS: atom_id res chain seq x y z
N MET A 1 -11.63 19.29 -10.31
CA MET A 1 -12.93 19.33 -11.04
C MET A 1 -14.03 19.03 -10.04
N THR A 2 -15.09 19.85 -10.01
CA THR A 2 -16.21 19.72 -9.06
C THR A 2 -17.24 18.70 -9.58
N THR A 3 -18.12 18.20 -8.70
CA THR A 3 -19.32 17.42 -9.11
C THR A 3 -20.41 18.28 -9.73
N GLU A 4 -20.20 19.60 -9.81
CA GLU A 4 -21.18 20.56 -10.32
C GLU A 4 -21.61 20.23 -11.75
N GLY A 5 -22.92 20.18 -11.97
CA GLY A 5 -23.53 19.90 -13.26
C GLY A 5 -23.62 18.41 -13.64
N ARG A 6 -23.08 17.48 -12.84
CA ARG A 6 -23.28 16.04 -13.05
C ARG A 6 -24.56 15.55 -12.34
N ASN A 7 -25.32 14.70 -13.03
CA ASN A 7 -26.45 13.99 -12.44
C ASN A 7 -25.97 12.63 -11.91
N LEU A 8 -25.52 12.62 -10.64
CA LEU A 8 -24.96 11.43 -10.02
C LEU A 8 -26.10 10.49 -9.60
N ARG A 9 -26.01 9.22 -9.96
CA ARG A 9 -27.02 8.19 -9.66
C ARG A 9 -26.54 7.13 -8.67
N GLN A 10 -25.23 7.07 -8.47
CA GLN A 10 -24.56 6.02 -7.69
C GLN A 10 -23.18 6.49 -7.25
N ILE A 11 -22.61 5.74 -6.30
CA ILE A 11 -21.24 5.88 -5.82
C ILE A 11 -20.47 4.63 -6.25
N VAL A 12 -19.28 4.84 -6.81
CA VAL A 12 -18.36 3.80 -7.28
C VAL A 12 -17.07 3.94 -6.49
N ALA A 13 -16.69 2.91 -5.76
CA ALA A 13 -15.57 2.92 -4.83
C ALA A 13 -14.51 1.89 -5.22
N THR A 14 -13.29 2.33 -5.47
CA THR A 14 -12.10 1.47 -5.51
C THR A 14 -11.43 1.41 -4.15
N THR A 15 -10.52 0.46 -4.00
CA THR A 15 -9.68 0.31 -2.81
C THR A 15 -8.43 -0.48 -3.17
N ASP A 16 -7.33 -0.24 -2.46
CA ASP A 16 -6.11 -1.07 -2.50
C ASP A 16 -5.63 -1.33 -3.94
N VAL A 17 -5.65 -0.28 -4.76
CA VAL A 17 -5.23 -0.36 -6.17
C VAL A 17 -3.74 -0.65 -6.28
N HIS A 18 -2.94 -0.21 -5.30
CA HIS A 18 -1.51 -0.52 -5.17
C HIS A 18 -0.69 -0.35 -6.44
N SER A 19 -0.98 0.70 -7.20
CA SER A 19 -0.33 0.95 -8.48
C SER A 19 -0.36 -0.24 -9.46
N ALA A 20 -1.37 -1.11 -9.38
CA ALA A 20 -1.51 -2.31 -10.21
C ALA A 20 -1.99 -1.95 -11.63
N PHE A 21 -1.06 -1.49 -12.47
CA PHE A 21 -1.37 -0.91 -13.77
C PHE A 21 -1.09 -1.82 -14.98
N ASP A 22 -0.80 -3.11 -14.74
CA ASP A 22 -0.53 -4.08 -15.82
C ASP A 22 -1.66 -4.16 -16.85
N ASN A 23 -2.91 -4.00 -16.39
CA ASN A 23 -4.11 -3.94 -17.21
C ASN A 23 -4.89 -2.64 -16.99
N ALA A 24 -4.21 -1.49 -16.97
CA ALA A 24 -4.83 -0.21 -16.64
C ALA A 24 -5.87 0.26 -17.67
N ALA A 25 -5.68 0.02 -18.97
CA ALA A 25 -6.54 0.61 -20.01
C ALA A 25 -8.04 0.25 -19.87
N PRO A 26 -8.44 -1.01 -19.64
CA PRO A 26 -9.83 -1.36 -19.34
C PRO A 26 -10.37 -0.67 -18.09
N PHE A 27 -9.61 -0.67 -16.99
CA PHE A 27 -9.95 -0.02 -15.73
C PHE A 27 -10.19 1.48 -15.89
N LEU A 28 -9.23 2.21 -16.48
CA LEU A 28 -9.29 3.67 -16.65
C LEU A 28 -10.42 4.08 -17.58
N THR A 29 -10.58 3.36 -18.71
CA THR A 29 -11.65 3.63 -19.67
C THR A 29 -13.03 3.40 -19.04
N HIS A 30 -13.16 2.34 -18.22
CA HIS A 30 -14.41 2.03 -17.53
C HIS A 30 -14.78 3.10 -16.51
N LEU A 31 -13.83 3.54 -15.66
CA LEU A 31 -14.08 4.63 -14.72
C LEU A 31 -14.41 5.95 -15.44
N HIS A 32 -13.70 6.27 -16.51
CA HIS A 32 -14.00 7.45 -17.32
C HIS A 32 -15.44 7.42 -17.86
N ALA A 33 -15.92 6.27 -18.32
CA ALA A 33 -17.29 6.12 -18.80
C ALA A 33 -18.36 6.27 -17.68
N LEU A 34 -18.03 5.88 -16.45
CA LEU A 34 -18.93 6.01 -15.29
C LEU A 34 -19.00 7.45 -14.75
N ARG A 35 -17.92 8.21 -14.89
CA ARG A 35 -17.70 9.53 -14.28
C ARG A 35 -18.82 10.57 -14.51
N PRO A 36 -19.49 10.64 -15.68
CA PRO A 36 -20.58 11.61 -15.88
C PRO A 36 -21.80 11.38 -14.99
N THR A 37 -22.00 10.16 -14.49
CA THR A 37 -23.21 9.75 -13.74
C THR A 37 -22.93 9.11 -12.38
N SER A 38 -21.67 9.01 -11.98
CA SER A 38 -21.26 8.35 -10.74
C SER A 38 -20.32 9.26 -9.94
N LEU A 39 -20.48 9.27 -8.62
CA LEU A 39 -19.46 9.78 -7.71
C LEU A 39 -18.36 8.73 -7.60
N ILE A 40 -17.17 9.02 -8.12
CA ILE A 40 -16.06 8.05 -8.08
C ILE A 40 -15.18 8.35 -6.87
N VAL A 41 -15.01 7.37 -6.00
CA VAL A 41 -14.29 7.49 -4.74
C VAL A 41 -13.24 6.38 -4.59
N ASP A 42 -12.25 6.61 -3.75
CA ASP A 42 -11.22 5.62 -3.41
C ASP A 42 -11.08 5.49 -1.90
N CYS A 43 -10.95 4.26 -1.41
CA CYS A 43 -10.89 3.93 0.02
C CYS A 43 -9.46 3.85 0.58
N GLY A 44 -8.45 4.32 -0.16
CA GLY A 44 -7.06 4.33 0.28
C GLY A 44 -6.21 3.25 -0.40
N ASP A 45 -4.90 3.33 -0.16
CA ASP A 45 -3.87 2.45 -0.73
C ASP A 45 -3.88 2.38 -2.26
N PHE A 46 -4.11 3.54 -2.88
CA PHE A 46 -3.97 3.68 -4.34
C PHE A 46 -2.51 3.61 -4.80
N PHE A 47 -1.60 4.12 -3.97
CA PHE A 47 -0.17 4.21 -4.21
C PHE A 47 0.58 2.98 -3.68
N GLU A 48 1.82 2.81 -4.16
CA GLU A 48 2.78 1.79 -3.73
C GLU A 48 2.31 0.34 -3.93
N GLY A 49 3.25 -0.61 -3.98
CA GLY A 49 2.93 -2.04 -4.11
C GLY A 49 3.27 -2.66 -5.47
N SER A 50 3.65 -1.85 -6.46
CA SER A 50 4.12 -2.34 -7.75
C SER A 50 5.37 -1.60 -8.25
N GLY A 51 6.02 -2.18 -9.26
CA GLY A 51 7.12 -1.54 -9.97
C GLY A 51 6.73 -0.24 -10.67
N TYR A 52 5.43 -0.02 -10.95
CA TYR A 52 4.95 1.24 -11.52
C TYR A 52 5.22 2.42 -10.60
N TYR A 53 4.88 2.29 -9.32
CA TYR A 53 5.17 3.33 -8.33
C TYR A 53 6.67 3.58 -8.20
N ARG A 54 7.46 2.49 -8.16
CA ARG A 54 8.92 2.55 -8.01
C ARG A 54 9.61 3.31 -9.14
N LEU A 55 9.09 3.22 -10.36
CA LEU A 55 9.66 3.90 -11.53
C LEU A 55 9.05 5.29 -11.77
N ALA A 56 7.77 5.50 -11.47
CA ALA A 56 7.05 6.76 -11.74
C ALA A 56 6.94 7.71 -10.54
N GLY A 57 7.29 7.25 -9.33
CA GLY A 57 7.30 8.06 -8.11
C GLY A 57 5.94 8.65 -7.74
N GLY A 58 4.85 7.93 -7.98
CA GLY A 58 3.48 8.39 -7.70
C GLY A 58 2.87 9.30 -8.77
N THR A 59 3.56 9.56 -9.88
CA THR A 59 3.07 10.50 -10.91
C THR A 59 1.85 9.95 -11.65
N ILE A 60 1.87 8.68 -12.04
CA ILE A 60 0.75 8.02 -12.74
C ILE A 60 -0.48 8.01 -11.83
N GLU A 61 -0.29 7.63 -10.58
CA GLU A 61 -1.30 7.54 -9.54
C GLU A 61 -1.97 8.90 -9.33
N ARG A 62 -1.17 9.97 -9.17
CA ARG A 62 -1.66 11.33 -9.03
C ARG A 62 -2.51 11.76 -10.23
N GLU A 63 -2.06 11.49 -11.45
CA GLU A 63 -2.80 11.84 -12.66
C GLU A 63 -4.13 11.09 -12.74
N ILE A 64 -4.15 9.80 -12.41
CA ILE A 64 -5.39 9.01 -12.34
C ILE A 64 -6.35 9.60 -11.31
N LEU A 65 -5.88 9.81 -10.07
CA LEU A 65 -6.71 10.30 -8.97
C LEU A 65 -7.26 11.70 -9.26
N LEU A 66 -6.45 12.61 -9.79
CA LEU A 66 -6.90 13.96 -10.11
C LEU A 66 -7.82 14.01 -11.34
N GLY A 67 -7.64 13.11 -12.30
CA GLY A 67 -8.43 13.03 -13.52
C GLY A 67 -9.78 12.32 -13.35
N LEU A 68 -9.81 11.22 -12.61
CA LEU A 68 -10.95 10.28 -12.58
C LEU A 68 -11.71 10.24 -11.26
N TYR A 69 -11.13 10.67 -10.14
CA TYR A 69 -11.74 10.55 -8.81
C TYR A 69 -12.27 11.87 -8.28
N ASP A 70 -13.27 11.78 -7.41
CA ASP A 70 -13.97 12.91 -6.80
C ASP A 70 -13.61 13.08 -5.32
N VAL A 71 -13.59 11.98 -4.56
CA VAL A 71 -13.29 11.96 -3.12
C VAL A 71 -12.33 10.83 -2.80
N LEU A 72 -11.33 11.08 -1.97
CA LEU A 72 -10.30 10.11 -1.60
C LEU A 72 -10.31 9.90 -0.09
N ALA A 73 -10.11 8.67 0.37
CA ALA A 73 -9.62 8.39 1.72
C ALA A 73 -8.10 8.20 1.69
N PRO A 74 -7.36 8.58 2.75
CA PRO A 74 -5.96 8.22 2.88
C PRO A 74 -5.81 6.76 3.30
N GLY A 75 -4.87 6.05 2.68
CA GLY A 75 -4.38 4.76 3.15
C GLY A 75 -3.02 4.85 3.81
N ASN A 76 -2.48 3.72 4.30
CA ASN A 76 -1.11 3.72 4.84
C ASN A 76 -0.02 3.82 3.77
N HIS A 77 -0.30 3.32 2.56
CA HIS A 77 0.58 3.47 1.42
C HIS A 77 0.38 4.82 0.72
N GLY A 78 1.49 5.48 0.38
CA GLY A 78 1.46 6.81 -0.23
C GLY A 78 0.97 7.92 0.69
N TRP A 79 1.06 7.74 2.01
CA TRP A 79 0.56 8.69 3.01
C TRP A 79 0.98 10.15 2.73
N SER A 80 2.25 10.38 2.36
CA SER A 80 2.75 11.71 2.02
C SER A 80 2.06 12.35 0.82
N HIS A 81 1.60 11.56 -0.16
CA HIS A 81 0.93 12.07 -1.36
C HIS A 81 -0.42 12.73 -1.03
N HIS A 82 -1.11 12.28 0.01
CA HIS A 82 -2.37 12.90 0.45
C HIS A 82 -2.19 14.31 1.05
N PHE A 83 -0.96 14.75 1.33
CA PHE A 83 -0.64 16.11 1.75
C PHE A 83 -0.22 17.02 0.59
N GLU A 84 -0.06 16.47 -0.63
CA GLU A 84 0.17 17.30 -1.80
C GLU A 84 -1.07 18.15 -2.09
N PRO A 85 -0.94 19.45 -2.40
CA PRO A 85 -2.06 20.38 -2.36
C PRO A 85 -3.30 19.95 -3.14
N ASP A 86 -3.14 19.33 -4.31
CA ASP A 86 -4.25 18.98 -5.19
C ASP A 86 -4.99 17.71 -4.75
N LEU A 87 -4.26 16.72 -4.24
CA LEU A 87 -4.83 15.50 -3.66
C LEU A 87 -5.42 15.78 -2.29
N HIS A 88 -4.75 16.62 -1.50
CA HIS A 88 -5.21 17.03 -0.17
C HIS A 88 -6.60 17.65 -0.20
N ARG A 89 -6.89 18.50 -1.19
CA ARG A 89 -8.22 19.11 -1.36
C ARG A 89 -9.33 18.11 -1.69
N ARG A 90 -8.98 16.91 -2.19
CA ARG A 90 -9.92 15.83 -2.50
C ARG A 90 -9.98 14.76 -1.41
N THR A 91 -9.00 14.74 -0.53
CA THR A 91 -8.91 13.75 0.53
C THR A 91 -9.78 14.17 1.71
N VAL A 92 -10.64 13.26 2.16
CA VAL A 92 -11.38 13.40 3.41
C VAL A 92 -10.87 12.40 4.43
N CYS A 93 -10.85 12.79 5.71
CA CYS A 93 -10.60 11.88 6.83
C CYS A 93 -11.03 12.54 8.13
N ALA A 94 -11.89 11.88 8.91
CA ALA A 94 -12.46 12.43 10.12
C ALA A 94 -11.52 12.33 11.33
N ASN A 95 -10.73 11.25 11.40
CA ASN A 95 -10.06 10.85 12.63
C ASN A 95 -8.55 11.13 12.68
N VAL A 96 -7.97 11.76 11.66
CA VAL A 96 -6.54 12.12 11.63
C VAL A 96 -6.36 13.57 12.05
N VAL A 97 -5.50 13.80 13.05
CA VAL A 97 -5.27 15.12 13.65
C VAL A 97 -3.78 15.40 13.86
N HIS A 98 -3.46 16.69 13.99
CA HIS A 98 -2.14 17.13 14.41
C HIS A 98 -1.95 16.79 15.90
N ALA A 99 -0.87 16.10 16.24
CA ALA A 99 -0.66 15.51 17.56
C ALA A 99 -0.56 16.55 18.68
N SER A 100 -0.08 17.77 18.39
CA SER A 100 0.08 18.81 19.42
C SER A 100 -1.13 19.72 19.58
N THR A 101 -1.93 19.93 18.54
CA THR A 101 -3.05 20.89 18.56
C THR A 101 -4.42 20.21 18.56
N GLY A 102 -4.50 18.97 18.07
CA GLY A 102 -5.76 18.27 17.85
C GLY A 102 -6.51 18.74 16.60
N ASP A 103 -5.94 19.65 15.81
CA ASP A 103 -6.56 20.15 14.58
C ASP A 103 -6.67 19.04 13.54
N ALA A 104 -7.78 19.03 12.81
CA ALA A 104 -7.96 18.09 11.71
C ALA A 104 -6.89 18.29 10.65
N LEU A 105 -6.22 17.20 10.24
CA LEU A 105 -5.26 17.28 9.13
C LEU A 105 -5.96 17.28 7.78
N PHE A 106 -7.14 16.68 7.66
CA PHE A 106 -7.90 16.60 6.42
C PHE A 106 -9.28 17.24 6.57
N ARG A 107 -9.90 17.56 5.43
CA ARG A 107 -11.34 17.86 5.38
C ARG A 107 -12.10 16.67 5.97
N ARG A 108 -13.08 16.91 6.86
CA ARG A 108 -13.80 15.82 7.52
C ARG A 108 -15.04 15.32 6.78
N LEU A 109 -15.60 16.11 5.87
CA LEU A 109 -16.87 15.81 5.19
C LEU A 109 -16.90 16.37 3.77
N TYR A 110 -17.20 15.52 2.79
CA TYR A 110 -17.58 15.91 1.44
C TYR A 110 -19.09 15.70 1.25
N VAL A 111 -19.81 16.68 0.69
CA VAL A 111 -21.26 16.56 0.45
C VAL A 111 -21.51 16.58 -1.05
N ALA A 112 -22.34 15.65 -1.53
CA ALA A 112 -22.79 15.58 -2.92
C ALA A 112 -24.27 15.24 -3.01
N ASP A 113 -24.92 15.66 -4.10
CA ASP A 113 -26.24 15.15 -4.47
C ASP A 113 -26.09 13.85 -5.26
N VAL A 114 -26.69 12.76 -4.79
CA VAL A 114 -26.74 11.46 -5.48
C VAL A 114 -28.20 11.02 -5.56
N ASP A 115 -28.73 11.01 -6.78
CA ASP A 115 -30.12 10.70 -7.10
C ASP A 115 -31.13 11.54 -6.28
N GLY A 116 -30.84 12.83 -6.09
CA GLY A 116 -31.68 13.77 -5.33
C GLY A 116 -31.56 13.64 -3.81
N ARG A 117 -30.58 12.89 -3.30
CA ARG A 117 -30.25 12.80 -1.87
C ARG A 117 -28.95 13.54 -1.58
N ARG A 118 -28.91 14.36 -0.53
CA ARG A 118 -27.65 14.96 -0.06
C ARG A 118 -26.87 13.92 0.73
N VAL A 119 -25.82 13.38 0.13
CA VAL A 119 -24.96 12.35 0.72
C VAL A 119 -23.72 12.98 1.32
N GLY A 120 -23.50 12.73 2.61
CA GLY A 120 -22.28 13.06 3.33
C GLY A 120 -21.29 11.91 3.22
N VAL A 121 -20.18 12.15 2.54
CA VAL A 121 -19.06 11.23 2.40
C VAL A 121 -17.95 11.64 3.36
N THR A 122 -17.60 10.74 4.28
CA THR A 122 -16.47 10.91 5.20
C THR A 122 -15.56 9.70 5.12
N ALA A 123 -14.41 9.74 5.80
CA ALA A 123 -13.49 8.62 5.83
C ALA A 123 -12.85 8.45 7.21
N VAL A 124 -12.34 7.25 7.48
CA VAL A 124 -11.51 6.95 8.64
C VAL A 124 -10.35 6.04 8.24
N ILE A 125 -9.25 6.13 8.97
CA ILE A 125 -8.15 5.17 8.91
C ILE A 125 -8.05 4.44 10.25
N GLY A 126 -7.92 3.11 10.20
CA GLY A 126 -7.80 2.26 11.37
C GLY A 126 -6.47 2.47 12.10
N ARG A 127 -6.43 2.14 13.40
CA ARG A 127 -5.19 2.32 14.19
C ARG A 127 -4.04 1.47 13.66
N GLN A 128 -4.32 0.23 13.26
CA GLN A 128 -3.30 -0.67 12.74
C GLN A 128 -2.76 -0.19 11.39
N ALA A 129 -3.65 0.23 10.46
CA ALA A 129 -3.25 0.87 9.20
C ALA A 129 -2.36 2.10 9.46
N PHE A 130 -2.81 3.03 10.29
CA PHE A 130 -2.04 4.24 10.61
C PHE A 130 -0.65 3.94 11.21
N HIS A 131 -0.55 2.94 12.08
CA HIS A 131 0.74 2.55 12.66
C HIS A 131 1.67 1.85 11.67
N SER A 132 1.16 1.38 10.54
CA SER A 132 1.95 0.78 9.45
C SER A 132 2.57 1.83 8.52
N ILE A 133 2.14 3.09 8.59
CA ILE A 133 2.78 4.20 7.87
C ILE A 133 4.21 4.38 8.40
N PRO A 134 5.22 4.55 7.51
CA PRO A 134 6.59 4.83 7.92
C PRO A 134 6.68 5.97 8.93
N ALA A 135 7.41 5.76 10.03
CA ALA A 135 7.44 6.69 11.16
C ALA A 135 7.81 8.12 10.74
N ALA A 136 8.74 8.27 9.80
CA ALA A 136 9.16 9.54 9.24
C ALA A 136 8.04 10.29 8.49
N GLN A 137 7.09 9.59 7.88
CA GLN A 137 5.99 10.19 7.12
C GLN A 137 4.81 10.62 7.99
N ARG A 138 4.67 10.07 9.21
CA ARG A 138 3.58 10.40 10.16
C ARG A 138 4.05 11.18 11.39
N VAL A 139 5.23 11.82 11.33
CA VAL A 139 5.73 12.68 12.41
C VAL A 139 4.73 13.81 12.66
N GLY A 140 4.37 14.02 13.93
CA GLY A 140 3.42 15.06 14.32
C GLY A 140 1.96 14.75 14.00
N HIS A 141 1.65 13.57 13.46
CA HIS A 141 0.27 13.14 13.18
C HIS A 141 -0.15 12.08 14.19
N CYS A 142 -1.44 12.05 14.52
CA CYS A 142 -2.05 10.94 15.25
C CYS A 142 -3.46 10.64 14.76
N VAL A 143 -3.95 9.45 15.12
CA VAL A 143 -5.34 9.04 14.88
C VAL A 143 -6.11 9.02 16.19
N THR A 144 -7.31 9.57 16.13
CA THR A 144 -8.32 9.50 17.18
C THR A 144 -9.20 8.28 16.97
N ASP A 145 -10.02 7.96 17.98
CA ASP A 145 -11.00 6.88 17.89
C ASP A 145 -11.95 7.09 16.69
N PRO A 146 -12.00 6.14 15.72
CA PRO A 146 -12.83 6.30 14.53
C PRO A 146 -14.31 6.50 14.83
N LEU A 147 -14.86 5.77 15.81
CA LEU A 147 -16.27 5.86 16.17
C LEU A 147 -16.62 7.24 16.74
N GLN A 148 -15.80 7.76 17.64
CA GLN A 148 -16.00 9.10 18.20
C GLN A 148 -15.89 10.17 17.11
N ALA A 149 -14.86 10.09 16.26
CA ALA A 149 -14.67 11.04 15.17
C ALA A 149 -15.86 11.06 14.19
N LEU A 150 -16.43 9.89 13.86
CA LEU A 150 -17.62 9.79 13.03
C LEU A 150 -18.85 10.41 13.70
N ARG A 151 -19.08 10.12 14.98
CA ARG A 151 -20.18 10.72 15.74
C ARG A 151 -20.10 12.24 15.74
N ASP A 152 -18.91 12.79 15.95
CA ASP A 152 -18.70 14.24 15.96
C ASP A 152 -19.04 14.87 14.60
N VAL A 153 -18.57 14.26 13.50
CA VAL A 153 -18.84 14.76 12.14
C VAL A 153 -20.32 14.65 11.80
N ILE A 154 -20.95 13.52 12.12
CA ILE A 154 -22.37 13.26 11.85
C ILE A 154 -23.24 14.24 12.63
N LEU A 155 -23.02 14.39 13.93
CA LEU A 155 -23.80 15.31 14.77
C LEU A 155 -23.67 16.76 14.32
N ALA A 156 -22.49 17.17 13.87
CA ALA A 156 -22.25 18.53 13.38
C ALA A 156 -22.99 18.85 12.06
N HIS A 157 -23.31 17.85 11.24
CA HIS A 157 -23.87 18.07 9.89
C HIS A 157 -25.16 17.28 9.62
N VAL A 158 -25.81 16.72 10.66
CA VAL A 158 -27.03 15.91 10.52
C VAL A 158 -28.18 16.65 9.84
N HIS A 159 -28.19 17.99 9.88
CA HIS A 159 -29.21 18.83 9.24
C HIS A 159 -28.92 19.12 7.75
N GLU A 160 -27.69 18.84 7.31
CA GLU A 160 -27.19 19.16 5.97
C GLU A 160 -27.19 17.94 5.03
N VAL A 161 -27.26 16.75 5.62
CA VAL A 161 -27.06 15.46 4.96
C VAL A 161 -28.25 14.54 5.22
N ASP A 162 -28.71 13.88 4.16
CA ASP A 162 -29.84 12.93 4.20
C ASP A 162 -29.36 11.47 4.26
N SER A 163 -28.12 11.17 3.85
CA SER A 163 -27.50 9.83 3.91
C SER A 163 -26.00 9.90 4.17
N TRP A 164 -25.46 8.94 4.90
CA TRP A 164 -24.04 8.89 5.31
C TRP A 164 -23.30 7.72 4.68
N VAL A 165 -22.20 8.04 4.01
CA VAL A 165 -21.31 7.08 3.37
C VAL A 165 -19.91 7.20 3.96
N LEU A 166 -19.36 6.07 4.38
CA LEU A 166 -18.02 5.98 4.94
C LEU A 166 -17.07 5.33 3.93
N LEU A 167 -15.93 5.97 3.68
CA LEU A 167 -14.75 5.38 3.04
C LEU A 167 -13.81 4.93 4.17
N SER A 168 -13.73 3.64 4.46
CA SER A 168 -12.92 3.15 5.57
C SER A 168 -11.64 2.48 5.09
N HIS A 169 -10.54 2.84 5.73
CA HIS A 169 -9.24 2.19 5.59
C HIS A 169 -8.84 1.54 6.92
N SER A 170 -9.72 0.69 7.45
CA SER A 170 -9.56 0.02 8.76
C SER A 170 -9.55 -1.51 8.61
N GLY A 171 -10.30 -2.04 7.65
CA GLY A 171 -10.40 -3.46 7.37
C GLY A 171 -11.81 -4.00 7.63
N PHE A 172 -12.22 -5.00 6.85
CA PHE A 172 -13.61 -5.42 6.71
C PHE A 172 -14.29 -5.81 8.05
N ASP A 173 -13.58 -6.52 8.93
CA ASP A 173 -14.14 -6.90 10.22
C ASP A 173 -14.25 -5.72 11.19
N GLU A 174 -13.24 -4.85 11.24
CA GLU A 174 -13.31 -3.59 12.00
C GLU A 174 -14.45 -2.70 11.49
N ASP A 175 -14.69 -2.69 10.17
CA ASP A 175 -15.77 -1.94 9.54
C ASP A 175 -17.15 -2.47 9.88
N ARG A 176 -17.30 -3.79 10.09
CA ARG A 176 -18.55 -4.39 10.59
C ARG A 176 -18.82 -4.00 12.03
N GLU A 177 -17.80 -4.01 12.88
CA GLU A 177 -17.92 -3.54 14.27
C GLU A 177 -18.27 -2.06 14.33
N LEU A 178 -17.62 -1.25 13.48
CA LEU A 178 -17.86 0.18 13.39
C LEU A 178 -19.27 0.48 12.87
N ALA A 179 -19.76 -0.26 11.87
CA ALA A 179 -21.13 -0.16 11.37
C ALA A 179 -22.16 -0.47 12.47
N ALA A 180 -21.95 -1.54 13.25
CA ALA A 180 -22.82 -1.88 14.38
C ALA A 180 -22.84 -0.80 15.47
N ALA A 181 -21.69 -0.16 15.72
CA ALA A 181 -21.55 0.89 16.73
C ALA A 181 -22.03 2.28 16.26
N CYS A 182 -22.17 2.46 14.94
CA CYS A 182 -22.58 3.71 14.28
C CYS A 182 -23.73 3.46 13.29
N PRO A 183 -24.96 3.19 13.78
CA PRO A 183 -26.11 2.82 12.95
C PRO A 183 -26.66 3.98 12.07
N PHE A 184 -26.00 5.14 12.10
CA PHE A 184 -26.33 6.29 11.25
C PHE A 184 -25.70 6.20 9.85
N LEU A 185 -24.75 5.27 9.66
CA LEU A 185 -24.14 5.02 8.37
C LEU A 185 -25.08 4.21 7.48
N ASP A 186 -25.27 4.64 6.23
CA ASP A 186 -26.03 3.86 5.25
C ASP A 186 -25.14 2.84 4.54
N VAL A 187 -23.92 3.25 4.15
CA VAL A 187 -22.97 2.44 3.40
C VAL A 187 -21.55 2.66 3.94
N VAL A 188 -20.82 1.57 4.13
CA VAL A 188 -19.38 1.55 4.40
C VAL A 188 -18.69 0.88 3.22
N PHE A 189 -17.84 1.62 2.53
CA PHE A 189 -16.88 1.07 1.58
C PHE A 189 -15.58 0.75 2.32
N ALA A 190 -15.25 -0.53 2.41
CA ALA A 190 -14.12 -1.06 3.16
C ALA A 190 -12.86 -1.24 2.28
N GLY A 191 -11.70 -0.91 2.85
CA GLY A 191 -10.35 -1.11 2.29
C GLY A 191 -9.38 -1.69 3.31
N HIS A 192 -8.06 -1.63 3.03
CA HIS A 192 -6.93 -2.05 3.89
C HIS A 192 -6.79 -3.56 4.13
N CYS A 193 -7.91 -4.27 4.30
CA CYS A 193 -7.88 -5.71 4.53
C CYS A 193 -7.69 -6.48 3.23
N HIS A 194 -6.70 -7.36 3.14
CA HIS A 194 -6.61 -8.39 2.08
C HIS A 194 -7.62 -9.55 2.27
N SER A 195 -8.80 -9.23 2.81
CA SER A 195 -9.90 -10.18 3.01
C SER A 195 -10.54 -10.54 1.66
N ASP A 196 -10.79 -11.83 1.43
CA ASP A 196 -11.61 -12.32 0.32
C ASP A 196 -13.11 -12.00 0.48
N GLN A 197 -13.48 -11.31 1.57
CA GLN A 197 -14.83 -10.87 1.82
C GLN A 197 -15.10 -9.52 1.15
N TYR A 198 -15.85 -9.55 0.06
CA TYR A 198 -16.26 -8.35 -0.67
C TYR A 198 -17.62 -7.79 -0.23
N GLY A 199 -18.47 -8.61 0.40
CA GLY A 199 -19.84 -8.21 0.74
C GLY A 199 -20.80 -8.15 -0.46
N PRO A 200 -21.95 -7.45 -0.35
CA PRO A 200 -22.34 -6.63 0.79
C PRO A 200 -22.73 -7.48 2.00
N VAL A 201 -22.26 -7.09 3.18
CA VAL A 201 -22.76 -7.60 4.47
C VAL A 201 -23.65 -6.54 5.07
N ARG A 202 -24.87 -6.92 5.43
CA ARG A 202 -25.78 -6.02 6.15
C ARG A 202 -25.52 -6.12 7.65
N VAL A 203 -25.26 -4.98 8.28
CA VAL A 203 -25.13 -4.82 9.73
C VAL A 203 -26.24 -3.86 10.14
N ASP A 204 -27.31 -4.41 10.71
CA ASP A 204 -28.57 -3.70 10.91
C ASP A 204 -29.08 -3.04 9.62
N ASP A 205 -29.13 -1.71 9.54
CA ASP A 205 -29.54 -0.97 8.34
C ASP A 205 -28.36 -0.59 7.44
N THR A 206 -27.12 -0.69 7.93
CA THR A 206 -25.89 -0.33 7.21
C THR A 206 -25.43 -1.45 6.27
N LEU A 207 -24.94 -1.08 5.08
CA LEU A 207 -24.30 -2.01 4.14
C LEU A 207 -22.78 -1.85 4.18
N VAL A 208 -22.05 -2.90 4.52
CA VAL A 208 -20.58 -2.95 4.43
C VAL A 208 -20.18 -3.71 3.16
N VAL A 209 -19.45 -3.06 2.26
CA VAL A 209 -19.06 -3.61 0.96
C VAL A 209 -17.63 -3.22 0.62
N LYS A 210 -16.92 -4.06 -0.12
CA LYS A 210 -15.53 -3.88 -0.49
C LYS A 210 -15.33 -4.13 -1.99
N GLY A 211 -14.54 -3.28 -2.62
CA GLY A 211 -14.12 -3.45 -4.01
C GLY A 211 -13.10 -4.58 -4.16
N ARG A 212 -12.94 -5.11 -5.38
CA ARG A 212 -11.79 -5.97 -5.66
C ARG A 212 -10.52 -5.11 -5.73
N GLU A 213 -9.46 -5.60 -5.13
CA GLU A 213 -8.17 -4.92 -5.03
C GLU A 213 -7.41 -4.93 -6.36
N LEU A 214 -6.23 -4.29 -6.40
CA LEU A 214 -5.26 -4.40 -7.50
C LEU A 214 -5.85 -4.03 -8.87
N ALA A 215 -6.76 -3.04 -8.88
CA ALA A 215 -7.51 -2.63 -10.06
C ALA A 215 -8.25 -3.79 -10.77
N GLU A 216 -8.65 -4.84 -10.05
CA GLU A 216 -9.48 -5.91 -10.60
C GLU A 216 -10.98 -5.55 -10.64
N GLY A 217 -11.42 -4.63 -9.78
CA GLY A 217 -12.83 -4.25 -9.68
C GLY A 217 -13.10 -3.12 -8.71
N TYR A 218 -14.38 -2.96 -8.38
CA TYR A 218 -14.87 -1.87 -7.53
C TYR A 218 -16.15 -2.27 -6.81
N ALA A 219 -16.43 -1.59 -5.71
CA ALA A 219 -17.73 -1.62 -5.05
C ALA A 219 -18.63 -0.51 -5.61
N ILE A 220 -19.93 -0.75 -5.57
CA ILE A 220 -20.94 0.18 -6.05
C ILE A 220 -22.07 0.27 -5.03
N ALA A 221 -22.60 1.47 -4.83
CA ALA A 221 -23.83 1.67 -4.07
C ALA A 221 -24.73 2.71 -4.72
N ALA A 222 -26.03 2.46 -4.70
CA ALA A 222 -27.03 3.35 -5.27
C ALA A 222 -28.27 3.47 -4.35
N PRO A 223 -28.94 4.63 -4.31
CA PRO A 223 -30.25 4.78 -3.70
C PRO A 223 -31.28 3.77 -4.22
N VAL A 224 -31.98 3.08 -3.31
CA VAL A 224 -33.10 2.19 -3.63
C VAL A 224 -34.26 2.46 -2.66
N GLY A 225 -35.34 3.05 -3.15
CA GLY A 225 -36.49 3.43 -2.32
C GLY A 225 -36.11 4.46 -1.26
N ARG A 226 -36.14 4.08 0.03
CA ARG A 226 -35.66 4.91 1.15
C ARG A 226 -34.24 4.55 1.64
N GLY A 227 -33.71 3.40 1.24
CA GLY A 227 -32.40 2.91 1.66
C GLY A 227 -31.41 2.88 0.50
N TRP A 228 -30.44 1.97 0.61
CA TRP A 228 -29.37 1.76 -0.37
C TRP A 228 -29.31 0.30 -0.82
N GLY A 229 -28.90 0.09 -2.06
CA GLY A 229 -28.40 -1.19 -2.57
C GLY A 229 -26.90 -1.07 -2.82
N ALA A 230 -26.15 -2.12 -2.51
CA ALA A 230 -24.71 -2.17 -2.73
C ALA A 230 -24.26 -3.51 -3.31
N GLY A 231 -23.08 -3.54 -3.93
CA GLY A 231 -22.49 -4.74 -4.50
C GLY A 231 -21.05 -4.54 -4.93
N THR A 232 -20.43 -5.61 -5.42
CA THR A 232 -19.07 -5.61 -5.94
C THR A 232 -19.06 -6.16 -7.36
N THR A 233 -18.25 -5.59 -8.22
CA THR A 233 -18.10 -6.02 -9.61
C THR A 233 -16.64 -5.92 -10.05
N SER A 234 -16.27 -6.68 -11.08
CA SER A 234 -14.97 -6.58 -11.73
C SER A 234 -14.95 -5.48 -12.79
N PHE A 235 -13.77 -4.94 -13.06
CA PHE A 235 -13.53 -4.19 -14.29
C PHE A 235 -13.55 -5.14 -15.49
N PRO A 236 -13.81 -4.64 -16.71
CA PRO A 236 -13.68 -5.45 -17.92
C PRO A 236 -12.27 -6.02 -18.05
N ASP A 237 -12.16 -7.30 -18.43
CA ASP A 237 -10.89 -7.97 -18.69
C ASP A 237 -10.33 -7.69 -20.10
N ARG A 238 -11.22 -7.29 -21.02
CA ARG A 238 -10.90 -7.03 -22.42
C ARG A 238 -10.33 -5.62 -22.63
N VAL A 239 -9.32 -5.55 -23.51
CA VAL A 239 -8.78 -4.29 -24.01
C VAL A 239 -9.91 -3.47 -24.66
N PRO A 240 -10.10 -2.19 -24.28
CA PRO A 240 -11.13 -1.36 -24.87
C PRO A 240 -10.85 -1.11 -26.36
N SER A 241 -11.90 -1.12 -27.18
CA SER A 241 -11.78 -0.84 -28.62
C SER A 241 -11.36 0.59 -28.93
N VAL A 242 -11.67 1.52 -28.02
CA VAL A 242 -11.30 2.94 -28.10
C VAL A 242 -10.97 3.41 -26.69
N VAL A 243 -9.78 3.99 -26.52
CA VAL A 243 -9.39 4.71 -25.30
C VAL A 243 -9.78 6.18 -25.48
N PRO A 244 -10.49 6.81 -24.52
CA PRO A 244 -10.79 8.24 -24.56
C PRO A 244 -9.52 9.08 -24.76
N THR A 245 -9.60 10.14 -25.58
CA THR A 245 -8.45 10.98 -25.91
C THR A 245 -7.80 11.58 -24.66
N GLU A 246 -8.60 11.89 -23.64
CA GLU A 246 -8.16 12.42 -22.34
C GLU A 246 -7.30 11.43 -21.54
N LEU A 247 -7.36 10.14 -21.87
CA LEU A 247 -6.58 9.08 -21.23
C LEU A 247 -5.39 8.60 -22.08
N ALA A 248 -5.25 9.11 -23.31
CA ALA A 248 -4.25 8.60 -24.25
C ALA A 248 -2.82 8.79 -23.73
N ASP A 249 -2.49 9.98 -23.23
CA ASP A 249 -1.15 10.29 -22.71
C ASP A 249 -0.82 9.45 -21.46
N LEU A 250 -1.80 9.32 -20.56
CA LEU A 250 -1.67 8.52 -19.34
C LEU A 250 -1.47 7.03 -19.66
N CYS A 251 -2.22 6.48 -20.61
CA CYS A 251 -2.03 5.09 -21.05
C CYS A 251 -0.66 4.89 -21.69
N SER A 252 -0.20 5.85 -22.51
CA SER A 252 1.14 5.83 -23.11
C SER A 252 2.25 5.85 -22.04
N GLN A 253 2.10 6.66 -21.00
CA GLN A 253 3.03 6.69 -19.87
C GLN A 253 3.07 5.35 -19.12
N ILE A 254 1.91 4.76 -18.84
CA ILE A 254 1.80 3.44 -18.20
C ILE A 254 2.49 2.38 -19.06
N ASP A 255 2.26 2.38 -20.38
CA ASP A 255 2.90 1.45 -21.31
C ASP A 255 4.41 1.62 -21.36
N GLY A 256 4.91 2.86 -21.30
CA GLY A 256 6.34 3.16 -21.20
C GLY A 256 6.97 2.57 -19.94
N VAL A 257 6.30 2.67 -18.79
CA VAL A 257 6.77 2.05 -17.53
C VAL A 257 6.68 0.52 -17.61
N LYS A 258 5.61 -0.03 -18.21
CA LYS A 258 5.45 -1.47 -18.44
C LYS A 258 6.60 -2.05 -19.26
N GLN A 259 7.03 -1.33 -20.31
CA GLN A 259 8.19 -1.73 -21.12
C GLN A 259 9.50 -1.72 -20.33
N GLN A 260 9.68 -0.74 -19.43
CA GLN A 260 10.84 -0.71 -18.54
C GLN A 260 10.85 -1.88 -17.56
N LEU A 261 9.69 -2.21 -16.97
CA LEU A 261 9.55 -3.36 -16.09
C LEU A 261 9.85 -4.68 -16.81
N ALA A 262 9.38 -4.84 -18.04
CA ALA A 262 9.64 -6.01 -18.87
C ALA A 262 11.09 -6.09 -19.41
N ALA A 263 11.90 -5.05 -19.25
CA ALA A 263 13.27 -5.03 -19.75
C ALA A 263 14.11 -6.11 -19.04
N THR A 264 14.73 -6.97 -19.84
CA THR A 264 15.63 -8.00 -19.33
C THR A 264 16.94 -7.37 -18.87
N LEU A 265 17.32 -7.63 -17.62
CA LEU A 265 18.61 -7.23 -17.06
C LEU A 265 19.71 -8.23 -17.44
N CYS A 266 19.46 -9.53 -17.21
CA CYS A 266 20.44 -10.59 -17.43
C CYS A 266 19.82 -12.00 -17.33
N PRO A 267 20.48 -13.04 -17.85
CA PRO A 267 20.06 -14.42 -17.63
C PRO A 267 20.15 -14.82 -16.15
N LEU A 268 19.19 -15.61 -15.66
CA LEU A 268 19.23 -16.13 -14.29
C LEU A 268 20.18 -17.30 -14.15
N GLY A 269 20.75 -17.48 -12.95
CA GLY A 269 21.44 -18.70 -12.56
C GLY A 269 20.49 -19.90 -12.59
N ALA A 270 20.98 -21.06 -13.03
CA ALA A 270 20.14 -22.24 -13.29
C ALA A 270 19.29 -22.69 -12.09
N VAL A 271 19.78 -22.47 -10.86
CA VAL A 271 19.08 -22.84 -9.62
C VAL A 271 17.80 -22.01 -9.36
N TYR A 272 17.67 -20.84 -9.98
CA TYR A 272 16.57 -19.89 -9.76
C TYR A 272 15.51 -19.89 -10.87
N ARG A 273 15.76 -20.54 -12.01
CA ARG A 273 14.86 -20.50 -13.17
C ARG A 273 13.59 -21.34 -12.95
N HIS A 274 12.45 -20.84 -13.42
CA HIS A 274 11.14 -21.51 -13.40
C HIS A 274 10.67 -21.97 -12.02
N ARG A 275 11.06 -21.23 -10.98
CA ARG A 275 10.72 -21.55 -9.59
C ARG A 275 10.34 -20.30 -8.84
N THR A 276 9.48 -20.47 -7.84
CA THR A 276 9.24 -19.45 -6.84
C THR A 276 10.45 -19.34 -5.92
N LEU A 277 10.96 -18.13 -5.74
CA LEU A 277 12.08 -17.87 -4.86
C LEU A 277 11.76 -18.22 -3.41
N ASP A 278 12.63 -19.01 -2.80
CA ASP A 278 12.64 -19.19 -1.35
C ASP A 278 13.40 -18.02 -0.71
N ARG A 279 12.68 -17.17 0.02
CA ARG A 279 13.21 -15.93 0.61
C ARG A 279 14.36 -16.22 1.58
N ARG A 280 14.18 -17.23 2.43
CA ARG A 280 15.16 -17.58 3.46
C ARG A 280 16.47 -18.06 2.85
N SER A 281 16.41 -18.97 1.87
CA SER A 281 17.57 -19.47 1.15
C SER A 281 18.32 -18.35 0.43
N LEU A 282 17.59 -17.46 -0.25
CA LEU A 282 18.17 -16.30 -0.92
C LEU A 282 18.88 -15.37 0.09
N LEU A 283 18.29 -15.14 1.26
CA LEU A 283 18.89 -14.33 2.31
C LEU A 283 20.12 -14.98 2.96
N LEU A 284 20.14 -16.30 3.11
CA LEU A 284 21.32 -17.01 3.59
C LEU A 284 22.50 -16.82 2.63
N ASP A 285 22.28 -17.00 1.33
CA ASP A 285 23.30 -16.76 0.31
C ASP A 285 23.75 -15.30 0.26
N LEU A 286 22.79 -14.37 0.36
CA LEU A 286 23.02 -12.94 0.34
C LEU A 286 23.86 -12.49 1.55
N THR A 287 23.44 -12.83 2.78
CA THR A 287 24.14 -12.45 4.01
C THR A 287 25.57 -13.01 4.04
N ALA A 288 25.77 -14.26 3.60
CA ALA A 288 27.10 -14.86 3.49
C ALA A 288 28.01 -14.11 2.49
N ARG A 289 27.46 -13.68 1.35
CA ARG A 289 28.20 -12.89 0.34
C ARG A 289 28.47 -11.47 0.79
N LEU A 290 27.49 -10.78 1.38
CA LEU A 290 27.64 -9.43 1.92
C LEU A 290 28.72 -9.39 2.99
N ARG A 291 28.71 -10.36 3.92
CA ARG A 291 29.72 -10.48 4.97
C ARG A 291 31.13 -10.62 4.39
N ARG A 292 31.31 -11.53 3.42
CA ARG A 292 32.62 -11.77 2.78
C ARG A 292 33.06 -10.62 1.87
N GLY A 293 32.15 -10.06 1.08
CA GLY A 293 32.45 -9.08 0.04
C GLY A 293 32.64 -7.66 0.56
N LEU A 294 31.86 -7.26 1.57
CA LEU A 294 31.98 -5.92 2.19
C LEU A 294 32.82 -5.95 3.48
N GLY A 295 33.28 -7.12 3.92
CA GLY A 295 34.09 -7.26 5.14
C GLY A 295 33.35 -6.91 6.42
N ALA A 296 32.01 -6.98 6.42
CA ALA A 296 31.22 -6.74 7.62
C ALA A 296 31.45 -7.88 8.64
N ASP A 297 31.58 -7.54 9.93
CA ASP A 297 31.75 -8.55 10.99
C ASP A 297 30.51 -9.43 11.13
N ALA A 298 29.34 -8.80 11.03
CA ALA A 298 28.03 -9.41 11.13
C ALA A 298 27.02 -8.74 10.18
N VAL A 299 26.07 -9.53 9.68
CA VAL A 299 24.95 -9.07 8.86
C VAL A 299 23.64 -9.52 9.51
N ILE A 300 22.62 -8.67 9.53
CA ILE A 300 21.26 -8.99 9.97
C ILE A 300 20.29 -8.51 8.88
N LEU A 301 19.43 -9.40 8.40
CA LEU A 301 18.35 -9.05 7.47
C LEU A 301 17.06 -9.77 7.89
N ASN A 302 15.91 -9.12 7.71
CA ASN A 302 14.59 -9.71 7.92
C ASN A 302 14.07 -10.38 6.64
N GLU A 303 13.44 -11.55 6.77
CA GLU A 303 12.83 -12.28 5.65
C GLU A 303 11.76 -11.48 4.92
N THR A 304 11.11 -10.56 5.62
CA THR A 304 10.07 -9.67 5.09
C THR A 304 10.64 -8.56 4.21
N ALA A 305 11.97 -8.34 4.18
CA ALA A 305 12.61 -7.41 3.24
C ALA A 305 12.53 -7.90 1.79
N LEU A 306 12.35 -9.21 1.58
CA LEU A 306 12.18 -9.81 0.26
C LEU A 306 10.77 -10.40 0.09
N ARG A 307 10.31 -10.47 -1.16
CA ARG A 307 9.09 -11.16 -1.57
C ARG A 307 9.41 -12.42 -2.36
N ALA A 308 8.52 -13.41 -2.26
CA ALA A 308 8.60 -14.64 -3.04
C ALA A 308 8.03 -14.35 -4.44
N VAL A 309 8.88 -14.48 -5.46
CA VAL A 309 8.51 -14.21 -6.86
C VAL A 309 8.84 -15.45 -7.69
N THR A 310 7.94 -15.82 -8.60
CA THR A 310 8.17 -16.89 -9.57
C THR A 310 8.93 -16.34 -10.76
N LEU A 311 10.13 -16.86 -11.00
CA LEU A 311 11.04 -16.34 -12.02
C LEU A 311 11.01 -17.18 -13.30
N GLY A 312 11.29 -16.51 -14.43
CA GLY A 312 11.48 -17.14 -15.73
C GLY A 312 12.93 -17.56 -16.01
N ASP A 313 13.34 -17.44 -17.27
CA ASP A 313 14.71 -17.72 -17.72
C ASP A 313 15.70 -16.58 -17.45
N SER A 314 15.18 -15.36 -17.44
CA SER A 314 15.94 -14.13 -17.31
C SER A 314 15.35 -13.27 -16.20
N LEU A 315 16.21 -12.51 -15.55
CA LEU A 315 15.80 -11.53 -14.55
C LEU A 315 15.40 -10.24 -15.28
N THR A 316 14.15 -9.82 -15.12
CA THR A 316 13.68 -8.51 -15.60
C THR A 316 13.83 -7.45 -14.52
N HIS A 317 13.70 -6.18 -14.91
CA HIS A 317 13.66 -5.07 -13.95
C HIS A 317 12.44 -5.20 -13.01
N GLY A 318 11.30 -5.62 -13.55
CA GLY A 318 10.07 -5.88 -12.79
C GLY A 318 10.22 -7.01 -11.78
N ASP A 319 10.90 -8.10 -12.14
CA ASP A 319 11.20 -9.18 -11.19
C ASP A 319 12.01 -8.66 -10.01
N LEU A 320 13.05 -7.87 -10.26
CA LEU A 320 13.92 -7.35 -9.20
C LEU A 320 13.16 -6.42 -8.24
N LEU A 321 12.34 -5.52 -8.78
CA LEU A 321 11.47 -4.64 -7.98
C LEU A 321 10.38 -5.41 -7.24
N SER A 322 9.92 -6.54 -7.79
CA SER A 322 8.95 -7.40 -7.10
C SER A 322 9.61 -8.14 -5.94
N ILE A 323 10.86 -8.58 -6.10
CA ILE A 323 11.62 -9.27 -5.05
C ILE A 323 11.97 -8.31 -3.91
N GLU A 324 12.46 -7.12 -4.21
CA GLU A 324 12.84 -6.09 -3.22
C GLU A 324 12.07 -4.79 -3.50
N PRO A 325 10.81 -4.68 -3.02
CA PRO A 325 9.96 -3.55 -3.38
C PRO A 325 10.23 -2.28 -2.57
N PHE A 326 11.08 -2.34 -1.55
CA PHE A 326 11.23 -1.27 -0.56
C PHE A 326 12.38 -0.31 -0.83
N ALA A 327 13.25 -0.61 -1.81
CA ALA A 327 14.42 0.20 -2.14
C ALA A 327 15.44 0.29 -1.00
N ASN A 328 15.53 -0.76 -0.18
CA ASN A 328 16.37 -0.75 1.02
C ASN A 328 17.82 -0.43 0.65
N GLN A 329 18.42 0.50 1.40
CA GLN A 329 19.86 0.71 1.38
C GLN A 329 20.53 -0.23 2.37
N LEU A 330 21.70 -0.75 2.02
CA LEU A 330 22.54 -1.44 2.99
C LEU A 330 23.35 -0.40 3.77
N VAL A 331 23.30 -0.50 5.10
CA VAL A 331 23.95 0.44 6.02
C VAL A 331 24.60 -0.33 7.16
N HIS A 332 25.65 0.25 7.72
CA HIS A 332 26.18 -0.20 9.00
C HIS A 332 25.37 0.47 10.12
N ALA A 333 24.99 -0.31 11.12
CA ALA A 333 24.17 0.14 12.24
C ALA A 333 24.72 -0.37 13.57
N HIS A 334 24.52 0.41 14.63
CA HIS A 334 24.93 0.00 15.97
C HIS A 334 23.95 -1.01 16.57
N VAL A 335 24.50 -2.06 17.17
CA VAL A 335 23.74 -2.94 18.05
C VAL A 335 23.47 -2.16 19.35
N PRO A 336 22.20 -1.98 19.76
CA PRO A 336 21.84 -1.27 20.98
C PRO A 336 22.59 -1.81 22.20
N GLU A 337 23.07 -0.93 23.07
CA GLU A 337 23.84 -1.35 24.25
C GLU A 337 23.04 -2.30 25.15
N SER A 338 21.73 -2.06 25.30
CA SER A 338 20.81 -2.95 26.02
C SER A 338 20.75 -4.36 25.44
N ALA A 339 20.91 -4.51 24.12
CA ALA A 339 20.86 -5.80 23.43
C ALA A 339 22.14 -6.61 23.61
N ARG A 340 23.29 -5.98 23.88
CA ARG A 340 24.60 -6.66 23.93
C ARG A 340 24.73 -7.66 25.09
N SER A 341 23.90 -7.52 26.12
CA SER A 341 23.88 -8.44 27.26
C SER A 341 23.09 -9.74 26.99
N ASP A 342 22.19 -9.74 26.02
CA ASP A 342 21.35 -10.88 25.63
C ASP A 342 20.97 -10.76 24.14
N LEU A 343 21.93 -11.04 23.25
CA LEU A 343 21.70 -11.01 21.80
C LEU A 343 20.62 -12.00 21.35
N PRO A 344 20.56 -13.26 21.85
CA PRO A 344 19.50 -14.19 21.47
C PRO A 344 18.11 -13.70 21.87
N GLY A 345 17.94 -13.19 23.09
CA GLY A 345 16.65 -12.64 23.54
C GLY A 345 16.25 -11.40 22.75
N TRP A 346 17.19 -10.52 22.43
CA TRP A 346 16.95 -9.36 21.57
C TRP A 346 16.53 -9.76 20.15
N LEU A 347 17.21 -10.70 19.50
CA LEU A 347 16.83 -11.21 18.17
C LEU A 347 15.45 -11.88 18.20
N SER A 348 15.12 -12.61 19.27
CA SER A 348 13.79 -13.17 19.46
C SER A 348 12.73 -12.08 19.56
N HIS A 349 12.99 -11.01 20.31
CA HIS A 349 12.08 -9.88 20.41
C HIS A 349 11.88 -9.19 19.06
N LEU A 350 12.95 -8.91 18.33
CA LEU A 350 12.87 -8.37 16.97
C LEU A 350 12.03 -9.27 16.06
N THR A 351 12.27 -10.58 16.10
CA THR A 351 11.53 -11.55 15.28
C THR A 351 10.02 -11.45 15.49
N THR A 352 9.56 -11.18 16.72
CA THR A 352 8.12 -10.99 17.01
C THR A 352 7.53 -9.71 16.41
N GLN A 353 8.36 -8.70 16.14
CA GLN A 353 7.91 -7.40 15.62
C GLN A 353 7.94 -7.33 14.09
N ILE A 354 9.01 -7.86 13.48
CA ILE A 354 9.31 -7.67 12.05
C ILE A 354 9.34 -8.97 11.25
N GLY A 355 9.09 -10.10 11.91
CA GLY A 355 9.15 -11.43 11.32
C GLY A 355 10.55 -12.06 11.36
N PRO A 356 10.70 -13.25 10.74
CA PRO A 356 11.93 -14.04 10.82
C PRO A 356 13.17 -13.29 10.36
N LEU A 357 14.29 -13.54 11.04
CA LEU A 357 15.60 -12.96 10.74
C LEU A 357 16.55 -14.01 10.17
N VAL A 358 17.51 -13.52 9.38
CA VAL A 358 18.71 -14.26 8.95
C VAL A 358 19.93 -13.44 9.38
N THR A 359 20.87 -14.11 10.05
CA THR A 359 22.14 -13.50 10.48
C THR A 359 23.32 -14.22 9.86
N ALA A 360 24.42 -13.49 9.66
CA ALA A 360 25.71 -14.07 9.31
C ALA A 360 26.82 -13.38 10.11
N PRO A 361 27.58 -14.08 10.99
CA PRO A 361 27.40 -15.49 11.32
C PRO A 361 26.10 -15.75 12.12
N ASP A 362 25.70 -17.01 12.18
CA ASP A 362 24.61 -17.50 13.02
C ASP A 362 25.18 -18.60 13.94
N PRO A 363 25.21 -18.40 15.28
CA PRO A 363 24.77 -17.20 16.00
C PRO A 363 25.68 -15.98 15.77
N LEU A 364 25.18 -14.79 16.09
CA LEU A 364 25.99 -13.56 16.11
C LEU A 364 27.13 -13.64 17.15
N PRO A 365 28.28 -12.98 16.92
CA PRO A 365 29.37 -12.97 17.88
C PRO A 365 29.02 -12.15 19.13
N ASP A 366 29.37 -12.64 20.32
CA ASP A 366 29.05 -11.97 21.61
C ASP A 366 29.55 -10.51 21.70
N ALA A 367 30.69 -10.21 21.06
CA ALA A 367 31.30 -8.88 21.08
C ALA A 367 30.84 -7.96 19.94
N VAL A 368 29.77 -8.31 19.20
CA VAL A 368 29.32 -7.52 18.06
C VAL A 368 28.77 -6.15 18.51
N THR A 369 29.37 -5.07 17.98
CA THR A 369 28.92 -3.70 18.25
C THR A 369 28.26 -3.05 17.05
N THR A 370 28.52 -3.57 15.86
CA THR A 370 28.06 -3.03 14.57
C THR A 370 27.68 -4.18 13.65
N VAL A 371 26.60 -4.00 12.91
CA VAL A 371 26.09 -4.96 11.92
C VAL A 371 25.83 -4.25 10.59
N LEU A 372 25.94 -4.97 9.48
CA LEU A 372 25.39 -4.55 8.20
C LEU A 372 23.92 -4.98 8.14
N THR A 373 23.03 -4.08 7.76
CA THR A 373 21.57 -4.33 7.74
C THR A 373 20.90 -3.42 6.70
N THR A 374 19.58 -3.55 6.53
CA THR A 374 18.79 -2.53 5.84
C THR A 374 18.67 -1.27 6.67
N ASP A 375 18.48 -0.17 5.97
CA ASP A 375 18.32 1.15 6.52
C ASP A 375 17.01 1.32 7.31
N TYR A 376 15.94 0.63 6.89
CA TYR A 376 14.70 0.45 7.66
C TYR A 376 14.94 -0.14 9.06
N LEU A 377 15.66 -1.27 9.16
CA LEU A 377 15.96 -1.92 10.44
C LEU A 377 16.84 -1.02 11.31
N ALA A 378 17.83 -0.37 10.68
CA ALA A 378 18.75 0.53 11.35
C ALA A 378 18.02 1.67 12.09
N GLU A 379 17.04 2.29 11.44
CA GLU A 379 16.32 3.45 11.98
C GLU A 379 15.17 3.09 12.92
N THR A 380 14.53 1.95 12.69
CA THR A 380 13.30 1.60 13.42
C THR A 380 13.57 0.75 14.66
N HIS A 381 14.60 -0.11 14.61
CA HIS A 381 14.78 -1.17 15.60
C HIS A 381 16.19 -1.26 16.21
N LEU A 382 17.19 -0.63 15.60
CA LEU A 382 18.59 -0.64 16.05
C LEU A 382 19.00 0.73 16.64
N GLY A 383 20.27 0.86 17.02
CA GLY A 383 20.83 2.10 17.58
C GLY A 383 21.06 3.21 16.54
N GLY A 384 20.35 3.21 15.41
CA GLY A 384 20.57 4.13 14.30
C GLY A 384 21.72 3.72 13.36
N ARG A 385 21.83 4.46 12.26
CA ARG A 385 22.84 4.27 11.20
C ARG A 385 24.19 4.84 11.63
N THR A 386 25.29 4.15 11.31
CA THR A 386 26.66 4.68 11.45
C THR A 386 27.16 5.29 10.15
N HIS A 387 26.95 4.60 9.03
CA HIS A 387 27.29 5.07 7.68
C HIS A 387 26.64 4.16 6.63
N GLU A 388 26.50 4.67 5.41
CA GLU A 388 26.00 3.90 4.27
C GLU A 388 27.07 2.93 3.75
N ALA A 389 26.65 1.72 3.35
CA ALA A 389 27.56 0.76 2.72
C ALA A 389 27.79 1.06 1.22
N GLY A 390 27.11 2.07 0.66
CA GLY A 390 27.18 2.43 -0.77
C GLY A 390 26.60 1.36 -1.71
N LEU A 391 25.79 0.43 -1.18
CA LEU A 391 25.19 -0.66 -1.93
C LEU A 391 23.69 -0.76 -1.61
N ARG A 392 22.88 -0.94 -2.64
CA ARG A 392 21.45 -1.20 -2.52
C ARG A 392 21.18 -2.69 -2.35
N LEU A 393 20.12 -3.03 -1.63
CA LEU A 393 19.74 -4.43 -1.41
C LEU A 393 19.39 -5.15 -2.73
N ASP A 394 18.65 -4.48 -3.63
CA ASP A 394 18.28 -4.99 -4.95
C ASP A 394 19.52 -5.35 -5.82
N HIS A 395 20.54 -4.50 -5.86
CA HIS A 395 21.79 -4.79 -6.57
C HIS A 395 22.50 -6.03 -6.00
N ALA A 396 22.49 -6.18 -4.67
CA ALA A 396 23.08 -7.34 -4.02
C ALA A 396 22.28 -8.62 -4.35
N VAL A 397 20.95 -8.55 -4.34
CA VAL A 397 20.05 -9.64 -4.77
C VAL A 397 20.30 -10.02 -6.22
N GLN A 398 20.36 -9.05 -7.15
CA GLN A 398 20.65 -9.30 -8.56
C GLN A 398 21.96 -10.07 -8.73
N HIS A 399 23.00 -9.72 -7.97
CA HIS A 399 24.29 -10.42 -8.03
C HIS A 399 24.17 -11.88 -7.58
N VAL A 400 23.38 -12.16 -6.54
CA VAL A 400 23.14 -13.54 -6.07
C VAL A 400 22.39 -14.36 -7.12
N LEU A 401 21.35 -13.79 -7.71
CA LEU A 401 20.48 -14.47 -8.67
C LEU A 401 21.16 -14.78 -10.01
N THR A 402 22.25 -14.08 -10.31
CA THR A 402 22.93 -14.15 -11.62
C THR A 402 24.32 -14.77 -11.53
N ALA A 403 24.86 -14.93 -10.31
CA ALA A 403 26.12 -15.63 -10.11
C ALA A 403 25.99 -17.09 -10.60
N PRO A 404 26.95 -17.62 -11.37
CA PRO A 404 27.01 -19.04 -11.65
C PRO A 404 27.07 -19.77 -10.30
N GLY A 405 26.15 -20.73 -10.11
CA GLY A 405 26.10 -21.52 -8.88
C GLY A 405 27.51 -22.03 -8.58
N THR A 406 27.99 -21.82 -7.35
CA THR A 406 29.19 -22.50 -6.88
C THR A 406 28.80 -23.96 -6.75
N ALA A 407 28.94 -24.70 -7.87
CA ALA A 407 28.96 -26.14 -7.83
C ALA A 407 30.03 -26.53 -6.82
N GLU A 408 29.61 -27.40 -5.90
CA GLU A 408 30.34 -28.01 -4.82
C GLU A 408 31.84 -28.15 -5.07
N GLY A 409 32.63 -27.87 -4.03
CA GLY A 409 34.05 -28.17 -3.99
C GLY A 409 34.28 -29.65 -4.32
N GLY A 410 34.63 -29.90 -5.58
CA GLY A 410 35.27 -31.13 -6.00
C GLY A 410 36.66 -31.17 -5.39
N SER A 411 36.79 -31.95 -4.33
CA SER A 411 38.05 -32.47 -3.86
C SER A 411 38.85 -33.04 -5.04
N GLN A 412 40.04 -32.50 -5.26
CA GLN A 412 41.20 -33.28 -5.74
C GLN A 412 42.36 -33.01 -4.80
#